data_AF-A0A7K5FH63-F1
#
_entry.id   AF-A0A7K5FH63-F1
#
_cell.length_a   1.000
_cell.length_b   1.000
_cell.length_c   1.000
_cell.angle_alpha   90.00
_cell.angle_beta   90.00
_cell.angle_gamma   90.00
#
_symmetry.space_group_name_H-M   'P 1'
#
loop_
_entity.id
_entity.type
_entity.pdbx_description
1 polymer ?
#
loop_
_entity_poly.entity_id
_entity_poly.type
_entity_poly.pdbx_seq_one_letter_code
_entity_poly.pdbx_strand_id
1 'polypeptide(L)'
;QKLLGDIQWMRPFLKLTTYELNPLFKILEGDSDPTSSRELTPEAKSALRIIEKAMETAQSQYADITKTWELIILPTPLSPTGVLFQNGILCWIHGQHRQ
;
A
#
# COMPACT_ATOMS: atom_id res chain seq x y z
N GLN A 1 -15.05 -0.32 15.05
CA GLN A 1 -14.47 1.02 14.83
C GLN A 1 -12.96 1.00 14.59
N LYS A 2 -12.14 0.27 15.37
CA LYS A 2 -10.67 0.20 15.21
C LYS A 2 -10.17 -0.05 13.78
N LEU A 3 -10.71 -1.08 13.10
CA LEU A 3 -10.36 -1.43 11.71
C LEU A 3 -10.45 -0.24 10.73
N LEU A 4 -11.49 0.59 10.85
CA LEU A 4 -11.66 1.75 9.97
C LEU A 4 -10.67 2.87 10.29
N GLY A 5 -10.25 2.99 11.56
CA GLY A 5 -9.12 3.85 11.94
C GLY A 5 -7.81 3.40 11.29
N ASP A 6 -7.54 2.09 11.32
CA ASP A 6 -6.34 1.50 10.70
C ASP A 6 -6.35 1.71 9.18
N ILE A 7 -7.50 1.52 8.52
CA ILE A 7 -7.67 1.77 7.07
C ILE A 7 -7.49 3.25 6.73
N GLN A 8 -8.04 4.17 7.54
CA GLN A 8 -7.86 5.61 7.36
C GLN A 8 -6.38 6.00 7.46
N TRP A 9 -5.63 5.39 8.38
CA TRP A 9 -4.19 5.60 8.54
C TRP A 9 -3.38 5.08 7.34
N MET A 10 -3.75 3.93 6.77
CA MET A 10 -3.05 3.36 5.60
C MET A 10 -3.41 4.03 4.27
N ARG A 11 -4.50 4.81 4.22
CA ARG A 11 -5.05 5.41 2.99
C ARG A 11 -4.02 6.14 2.10
N PRO A 12 -3.04 6.91 2.63
CA PRO A 12 -2.02 7.57 1.80
C PRO A 12 -1.15 6.60 0.97
N PHE A 13 -1.00 5.37 1.45
CA PHE A 13 -0.10 4.38 0.85
C PHE A 13 -0.79 3.47 -0.16
N LEU A 14 -2.11 3.31 -0.04
CA LEU A 14 -2.88 2.31 -0.81
C LEU A 14 -3.49 2.84 -2.11
N LYS A 15 -3.42 4.16 -2.36
CA LYS A 15 -4.00 4.83 -3.55
C LYS A 15 -5.49 4.49 -3.79
N LEU A 16 -6.23 4.21 -2.73
CA LEU A 16 -7.65 3.86 -2.78
C LEU A 16 -8.53 5.10 -2.84
N THR A 17 -9.60 5.03 -3.63
CA THR A 17 -10.59 6.09 -3.74
C THR A 17 -11.58 6.06 -2.57
N THR A 18 -12.18 7.21 -2.25
CA THR A 18 -13.27 7.28 -1.25
C THR A 18 -14.45 6.38 -1.63
N TYR A 19 -14.69 6.21 -2.93
CA TYR A 19 -15.78 5.40 -3.45
C TYR A 19 -15.61 3.91 -3.12
N GLU A 20 -14.40 3.39 -3.29
CA GLU A 20 -14.06 1.99 -2.97
C GLU A 20 -14.17 1.68 -1.48
N LEU A 21 -13.92 2.68 -0.62
CA LEU A 21 -14.01 2.54 0.83
C LEU A 21 -15.41 2.80 1.40
N ASN A 22 -16.31 3.42 0.62
CA ASN A 22 -17.64 3.84 1.05
C ASN A 22 -18.46 2.71 1.71
N PRO A 23 -18.48 1.46 1.19
CA PRO A 23 -19.20 0.36 1.82
C PRO A 23 -18.76 0.06 3.26
N LEU A 24 -17.49 0.34 3.60
CA LEU A 24 -16.98 0.13 4.96
C LEU A 24 -17.45 1.23 5.91
N PHE A 25 -17.52 2.48 5.44
CA PHE A 25 -18.07 3.58 6.24
C PHE A 25 -19.57 3.41 6.51
N LYS A 26 -20.32 2.82 5.57
CA LYS A 26 -21.73 2.50 5.75
C LYS A 26 -22.00 1.48 6.85
N ILE A 27 -21.05 0.60 7.19
CA ILE A 27 -21.17 -0.26 8.38
C ILE A 27 -21.16 0.60 9.66
N LEU A 28 -20.50 1.76 9.64
CA LEU A 28 -20.49 2.67 10.77
C LEU A 28 -21.77 3.50 10.91
N GLU A 29 -22.52 3.69 9.83
CA GLU A 29 -23.80 4.39 9.83
C GLU A 29 -24.85 3.54 10.58
N GLY A 30 -25.25 3.97 11.77
CA GLY A 30 -26.18 3.23 12.62
C GLY A 30 -26.01 3.57 14.10
N ASP A 31 -26.20 2.57 14.96
CA ASP A 31 -26.03 2.71 16.41
C ASP A 31 -24.61 3.20 16.74
N SER A 32 -24.47 4.17 17.65
CA SER A 32 -23.16 4.68 18.07
C SER A 32 -22.48 3.76 19.09
N ASP A 33 -23.23 2.81 19.67
CA ASP A 33 -22.70 1.86 20.63
C ASP A 33 -21.65 0.94 19.97
N PRO A 34 -20.40 0.90 20.49
CA PRO A 34 -19.36 0.01 19.99
C PRO A 34 -19.62 -1.48 20.23
N THR A 35 -20.58 -1.83 21.11
CA THR A 35 -21.00 -3.21 21.40
C THR A 35 -22.16 -3.70 20.53
N SER A 36 -22.77 -2.81 19.75
CA SER A 36 -23.82 -3.17 18.79
C SER A 36 -23.31 -4.18 17.77
N SER A 37 -24.11 -5.21 17.50
CA SER A 37 -23.78 -6.19 16.47
C SER A 37 -23.82 -5.52 15.10
N ARG A 38 -22.69 -5.54 14.39
CA ARG A 38 -22.59 -5.04 13.02
C ARG A 38 -22.15 -6.18 12.12
N GLU A 39 -22.99 -6.49 11.16
CA GLU A 39 -22.69 -7.50 10.17
C GLU A 39 -21.95 -6.90 8.97
N LEU A 40 -20.94 -7.62 8.50
CA LEU A 40 -20.20 -7.28 7.30
C LEU A 40 -21.06 -7.60 6.07
N THR A 41 -21.57 -6.56 5.43
CA THR A 41 -22.33 -6.71 4.19
C THR A 41 -21.45 -7.27 3.07
N PRO A 42 -22.03 -7.89 2.03
CA PRO A 42 -21.27 -8.38 0.88
C PRO A 42 -20.41 -7.28 0.21
N GLU A 43 -20.91 -6.05 0.14
CA GLU A 43 -20.22 -4.90 -0.45
C GLU A 43 -18.99 -4.52 0.39
N ALA A 44 -19.13 -4.54 1.72
CA ALA A 44 -18.03 -4.28 2.63
C ALA A 44 -16.95 -5.38 2.55
N LYS A 45 -17.34 -6.65 2.39
CA LYS A 45 -16.38 -7.74 2.13
C LYS A 45 -15.61 -7.53 0.83
N SER A 46 -16.29 -7.05 -0.22
CA SER A 46 -15.64 -6.71 -1.48
C SER A 46 -14.64 -5.57 -1.31
N ALA A 47 -15.02 -4.51 -0.58
CA ALA A 47 -14.13 -3.39 -0.27
C ALA A 47 -12.89 -3.83 0.53
N LEU A 48 -13.03 -4.71 1.51
CA LEU A 48 -11.87 -5.29 2.24
C LEU A 48 -10.92 -6.04 1.30
N ARG A 49 -11.44 -6.78 0.34
CA ARG A 49 -10.62 -7.53 -0.63
C ARG A 49 -9.85 -6.61 -1.58
N ILE A 50 -10.41 -5.45 -1.92
CA ILE A 50 -9.71 -4.41 -2.68
C ILE A 50 -8.56 -3.83 -1.84
N ILE A 51 -8.79 -3.57 -0.55
CA ILE A 51 -7.75 -3.12 0.38
C ILE A 51 -6.63 -4.15 0.49
N GLU A 52 -6.95 -5.42 0.70
CA GLU A 52 -5.95 -6.50 0.76
C GLU A 52 -5.09 -6.53 -0.51
N LYS A 53 -5.71 -6.47 -1.68
CA LYS A 53 -4.98 -6.44 -2.95
C LYS A 53 -4.10 -5.18 -3.10
N ALA A 54 -4.60 -4.03 -2.67
CA ALA A 54 -3.82 -2.79 -2.67
C ALA A 54 -2.65 -2.87 -1.68
N MET A 55 -2.85 -3.52 -0.53
CA MET A 55 -1.80 -3.77 0.46
C MET A 55 -0.74 -4.72 -0.10
N GLU A 56 -1.11 -5.81 -0.75
CA GLU A 56 -0.17 -6.73 -1.42
C GLU A 56 0.64 -6.03 -2.51
N THR A 57 -0.02 -5.17 -3.29
CA THR A 57 0.63 -4.37 -4.34
C THR A 57 1.60 -3.36 -3.74
N ALA A 58 1.21 -2.69 -2.65
CA ALA A 58 2.08 -1.77 -1.92
C ALA A 58 3.22 -2.51 -1.21
N GLN A 59 2.98 -3.69 -0.63
CA GLN A 59 3.99 -4.52 0.02
C GLN A 59 5.05 -5.03 -0.95
N SER A 60 4.68 -5.33 -2.19
CA SER A 60 5.63 -5.73 -3.24
C SER A 60 6.66 -4.63 -3.56
N GLN A 61 6.43 -3.38 -3.13
CA GLN A 61 7.39 -2.30 -3.25
C GLN A 61 8.38 -2.21 -2.06
N TYR A 62 8.14 -2.94 -0.97
CA TYR A 62 9.06 -2.96 0.17
C TYR A 62 10.09 -4.08 0.01
N ALA A 63 11.33 -3.77 0.39
CA ALA A 63 12.40 -4.75 0.42
C ALA A 63 12.15 -5.76 1.54
N ASP A 64 12.08 -7.04 1.19
CA ASP A 64 12.10 -8.15 2.14
C ASP A 64 13.53 -8.31 2.65
N ILE A 65 13.77 -7.94 3.91
CA ILE A 65 15.12 -7.94 4.52
C ILE A 65 15.71 -9.35 4.62
N THR A 66 14.85 -10.38 4.59
CA THR A 66 15.28 -11.78 4.70
C THR A 66 15.77 -12.35 3.37
N LYS A 67 15.50 -11.66 2.26
CA LYS A 67 15.89 -12.06 0.91
C LYS A 67 17.09 -11.23 0.43
N THR A 68 17.91 -11.85 -0.41
CA THR A 68 19.00 -11.14 -1.10
C THR A 68 18.44 -10.02 -1.98
N TRP A 69 19.22 -8.96 -2.13
CA TRP A 69 18.91 -7.79 -2.93
C TRP A 69 20.11 -7.53 -3.84
N GLU A 70 19.84 -7.00 -5.02
CA GLU A 70 20.83 -6.79 -6.08
C GLU A 70 20.93 -5.30 -6.38
N LEU A 71 22.15 -4.84 -6.64
CA LEU A 71 22.41 -3.51 -7.18
C LEU A 71 22.78 -3.66 -8.66
N ILE A 72 21.89 -3.21 -9.53
CA ILE A 72 22.11 -3.23 -10.98
C ILE A 72 22.57 -1.84 -11.40
N ILE A 73 23.74 -1.75 -12.05
CA ILE A 73 24.27 -0.49 -12.57
C ILE A 73 23.97 -0.40 -14.07
N LEU A 74 23.18 0.59 -14.46
CA LEU A 74 22.80 0.85 -15.84
C LEU A 74 23.68 1.95 -16.44
N PRO A 75 24.20 1.76 -17.67
CA PRO A 75 24.90 2.81 -18.39
C PRO A 75 23.88 3.84 -18.91
N THR A 76 23.66 4.89 -18.15
CA THR A 76 22.82 6.03 -18.57
C THR A 76 23.68 7.21 -19.06
N PRO A 77 23.21 8.04 -20.02
CA PRO A 77 24.06 8.95 -20.78
C PRO A 77 24.86 10.00 -19.97
N LEU A 78 24.35 10.45 -18.82
CA LEU A 78 24.99 11.51 -18.02
C LEU A 78 25.82 10.98 -16.86
N SER A 79 25.37 9.89 -16.23
CA SER A 79 26.04 9.23 -15.11
C SER A 79 25.49 7.82 -14.99
N PRO A 80 26.26 6.82 -14.51
CA PRO A 80 25.68 5.51 -14.18
C PRO A 80 24.50 5.66 -13.21
N THR A 81 23.40 4.99 -13.50
CA THR A 81 22.23 4.95 -12.61
C THR A 81 22.14 3.55 -12.00
N GLY A 82 22.10 3.50 -10.67
CA GLY A 82 21.85 2.27 -9.93
C GLY A 82 20.36 2.01 -9.77
N VAL A 83 19.98 0.74 -9.81
CA VAL A 83 18.66 0.26 -9.38
C VAL A 83 18.86 -0.73 -8.27
N LEU A 84 18.18 -0.51 -7.15
CA LEU A 84 18.03 -1.51 -6.13
C LEU A 84 16.89 -2.46 -6.51
N PHE A 85 17.21 -3.73 -6.67
CA PHE A 85 16.29 -4.75 -7.18
C PHE A 85 16.18 -5.92 -6.21
N GLN A 86 14.98 -6.49 -6.11
CA GLN A 86 14.76 -7.76 -5.41
C GLN A 86 13.73 -8.61 -6.13
N ASN A 87 12.43 -8.28 -5.99
CA ASN A 87 11.34 -8.89 -6.76
C ASN A 87 10.66 -7.86 -7.68
N GLY A 88 11.38 -6.77 -7.94
CA GLY A 88 10.89 -5.53 -8.53
C GLY A 88 11.85 -4.39 -8.23
N ILE A 89 11.62 -3.24 -8.87
CA ILE A 89 12.37 -2.02 -8.61
C ILE A 89 12.00 -1.50 -7.21
N LEU A 90 12.97 -1.49 -6.29
CA LEU A 90 12.80 -0.95 -4.94
C LEU A 90 13.09 0.55 -4.92
N CYS A 91 14.23 0.98 -5.47
CA CYS A 91 14.57 2.39 -5.59
C CYS A 91 15.61 2.66 -6.70
N TRP A 92 15.63 3.91 -7.16
CA TRP A 92 16.65 4.43 -8.08
C TRP A 92 17.74 5.15 -7.30
N ILE A 93 18.99 4.90 -7.67
CA ILE A 93 20.18 5.52 -7.10
C ILE A 93 20.87 6.30 -8.22
N HIS A 94 20.94 7.61 -8.07
CA HIS A 94 21.62 8.48 -9.02
C HIS A 94 22.98 8.90 -8.47
N GLY A 95 24.02 8.81 -9.28
CA GLY A 95 25.34 9.32 -8.90
C GLY A 95 25.26 10.83 -8.63
N GLN A 96 25.93 11.31 -7.59
CA GLN A 96 25.99 12.74 -7.35
C GLN A 96 26.84 13.42 -8.43
N HIS A 97 26.29 14.45 -9.05
CA HIS A 97 27.01 15.34 -9.95
C HIS A 97 28.05 16.10 -9.10
N ARG A 98 29.30 15.65 -9.11
CA ARG A 98 30.41 16.50 -8.64
C ARG A 98 30.57 17.62 -9.67
N GLN A 99 30.14 18.83 -9.31
CA GLN A 99 30.64 20.07 -9.94
C GLN A 99 32.02 20.39 -9.36
#